data_AF-A0A812ZIB2-F1
#
_entry.id   AF-A0A812ZIB2-F1
#
_cell.length_a   1.000
_cell.length_b   1.000
_cell.length_c   1.000
_cell.angle_alpha   90.00
_cell.angle_beta   90.00
_cell.angle_gamma   90.00
#
_symmetry.space_group_name_H-M   'P 1'
#
loop_
_entity.id
_entity.type
_entity.pdbx_description
1 polymer ?
#
loop_
_entity_poly.entity_id
_entity_poly.type
_entity_poly.pdbx_seq_one_letter_code
_entity_poly.pdbx_strand_id
1 'polypeptide(L)'
;MYCTALRSRNRKDTKERHQELLLERLSLGQRALRKIRWQISGSMVIAGLIMALSVMTWLFIDVRFESSHRVPLTVGWAICAIGMACFASAPLPDDTNLTRLSISGVTLLCFVFTIFEFLTLLNQEHAECGCWDCEASSRTTCIWFFCESGWNVLWNLVSFLGFLTTASQPNADKMQVSFWRMWSIFFRVNFAADVLFLILNRFFTHVRSTAIIFIAGDSFGLLFSFFPELRHRLHAALHRYFKDTERTAAAAGVASLIGACDVSVALKKAESQFRIIDCDMLQKDDLSDNQPSLHLFELSRPASLGSCDAFVSHSWRDDADAKWDALQSWKHAFNSRFGRSPSVWLDKACINQQDIESNLRSLPIFLSGCETLLLLCGTTYLSRLWCILELFTFVHMGGKPCDIDCVLLAGPDQSEITAIGNQCKNFDASGCDCSVPADKETILSIIHTAFGTIDLFNDSVRKIMRRIAGLSTDRHLVCMSCGWVSNRGAAC
;
A
#
# COMPACT_ATOMS: atom_id res chain seq x y z
N MET A 1 -6.27 38.29 36.70
CA MET A 1 -5.12 38.31 35.76
C MET A 1 -4.16 37.13 35.93
N TYR A 2 -3.74 36.75 37.14
CA TYR A 2 -2.73 35.70 37.34
C TYR A 2 -3.17 34.28 36.91
N CYS A 3 -4.44 33.89 37.15
CA CYS A 3 -4.97 32.58 36.70
C CYS A 3 -5.09 32.45 35.17
N THR A 4 -5.32 33.55 34.45
CA THR A 4 -5.43 33.56 32.99
C THR A 4 -4.06 33.37 32.33
N ALA A 5 -3.01 33.96 32.90
CA ALA A 5 -1.63 33.83 32.44
C ALA A 5 -1.04 32.41 32.71
N LEU A 6 -1.39 31.77 33.83
CA LEU A 6 -0.99 30.39 34.11
C LEU A 6 -1.68 29.39 33.17
N ARG A 7 -2.97 29.59 32.86
CA ARG A 7 -3.69 28.75 31.88
C ARG A 7 -3.14 28.91 30.46
N SER A 8 -2.76 30.12 30.04
CA SER A 8 -2.17 30.33 28.72
C SER A 8 -0.79 29.70 28.59
N ARG A 9 0.04 29.77 29.64
CA ARG A 9 1.37 29.14 29.67
C ARG A 9 1.29 27.61 29.62
N ASN A 10 0.44 26.99 30.46
CA ASN A 10 0.23 25.54 30.41
C ASN A 10 -0.31 25.06 29.06
N ARG A 11 -1.18 25.85 28.40
CA ARG A 11 -1.67 25.51 27.06
C ARG A 11 -0.57 25.57 26.01
N LYS A 12 0.34 26.54 26.08
CA LYS A 12 1.45 26.65 25.12
C LYS A 12 2.39 25.44 25.23
N ASP A 13 2.80 25.10 26.44
CA ASP A 13 3.68 23.94 26.68
C ASP A 13 3.00 22.62 26.26
N THR A 14 1.68 22.52 26.45
CA THR A 14 0.91 21.33 26.02
C THR A 14 0.86 21.22 24.49
N LYS A 15 0.74 22.34 23.76
CA LYS A 15 0.69 22.34 22.29
C LYS A 15 2.02 21.93 21.68
N GLU A 16 3.13 22.53 22.13
CA GLU A 16 4.47 22.20 21.63
C GLU A 16 4.79 20.72 21.88
N ARG A 17 4.49 20.22 23.09
CA ARG A 17 4.66 18.80 23.43
C ARG A 17 3.79 17.87 22.58
N HIS A 18 2.57 18.27 22.25
CA HIS A 18 1.69 17.48 21.38
C HIS A 18 2.22 17.40 19.95
N GLN A 19 2.72 18.52 19.40
CA GLN A 19 3.36 18.56 18.09
C GLN A 19 4.65 17.72 18.05
N GLU A 20 5.48 17.78 19.08
CA GLU A 20 6.68 16.95 19.19
C GLU A 20 6.33 15.46 19.23
N LEU A 21 5.32 15.06 20.03
CA LEU A 21 4.85 13.68 20.10
C LEU A 21 4.27 13.20 18.78
N LEU A 22 3.54 14.09 18.08
CA LEU A 22 2.99 13.82 16.76
C LEU A 22 4.10 13.59 15.73
N LEU A 23 5.09 14.47 15.71
CA LEU A 23 6.26 14.37 14.84
C LEU A 23 7.06 13.10 15.13
N GLU A 24 7.25 12.76 16.41
CA GLU A 24 7.88 11.52 16.84
C GLU A 24 7.12 10.30 16.29
N ARG A 25 5.81 10.23 16.51
CA ARG A 25 4.97 9.10 16.04
C ARG A 25 4.97 8.94 14.53
N LEU A 26 4.82 10.02 13.79
CA LEU A 26 4.86 10.00 12.33
C LEU A 26 6.25 9.60 11.83
N SER A 27 7.31 10.10 12.45
CA SER A 27 8.69 9.73 12.09
C SER A 27 8.99 8.26 12.38
N LEU A 28 8.48 7.73 13.51
CA LEU A 28 8.58 6.31 13.86
C LEU A 28 7.79 5.46 12.85
N GLY A 29 6.59 5.88 12.47
CA GLY A 29 5.79 5.22 11.43
C GLY A 29 6.51 5.18 10.08
N GLN A 30 7.13 6.29 9.66
CA GLN A 30 7.92 6.33 8.42
C GLN A 30 9.20 5.49 8.49
N ARG A 31 9.91 5.47 9.63
CA ARG A 31 11.08 4.61 9.83
C ARG A 31 10.67 3.14 9.81
N ALA A 32 9.57 2.79 10.47
CA ALA A 32 8.99 1.46 10.45
C ALA A 32 8.62 1.01 9.04
N LEU A 33 7.91 1.86 8.29
CA LEU A 33 7.55 1.59 6.90
C LEU A 33 8.81 1.37 6.04
N ARG A 34 9.82 2.25 6.15
CA ARG A 34 11.11 2.08 5.44
C ARG A 34 11.82 0.79 5.82
N LYS A 35 11.83 0.43 7.12
CA LYS A 35 12.43 -0.83 7.61
C LYS A 35 11.72 -2.04 7.01
N ILE A 36 10.38 -2.08 7.05
CA ILE A 36 9.59 -3.17 6.47
C ILE A 36 9.84 -3.28 4.96
N ARG A 37 9.79 -2.15 4.24
CA ARG A 37 10.07 -2.10 2.79
C ARG A 37 11.47 -2.62 2.48
N TRP A 38 12.47 -2.21 3.24
CA TRP A 38 13.86 -2.66 3.07
C TRP A 38 14.05 -4.13 3.43
N GLN A 39 13.39 -4.64 4.48
CA GLN A 39 13.47 -6.05 4.85
C GLN A 39 12.84 -6.95 3.78
N ILE A 40 11.63 -6.62 3.30
CA ILE A 40 10.95 -7.41 2.26
C ILE A 40 11.72 -7.30 0.95
N SER A 41 11.92 -6.09 0.47
CA SER A 41 12.42 -5.88 -0.89
C SER A 41 13.92 -6.03 -0.96
N GLY A 42 14.65 -5.57 0.06
CA GLY A 42 16.09 -5.76 0.16
C GLY A 42 16.44 -7.23 0.29
N SER A 43 15.67 -8.04 1.03
CA SER A 43 15.91 -9.49 1.06
C SER A 43 15.68 -10.14 -0.31
N MET A 44 14.64 -9.73 -1.05
CA MET A 44 14.40 -10.20 -2.42
C MET A 44 15.51 -9.77 -3.40
N VAL A 45 15.99 -8.52 -3.33
CA VAL A 45 17.11 -8.02 -4.14
C VAL A 45 18.40 -8.77 -3.80
N ILE A 46 18.70 -8.95 -2.51
CA ILE A 46 19.91 -9.68 -2.06
C ILE A 46 19.84 -11.14 -2.51
N ALA A 47 18.69 -11.81 -2.35
CA ALA A 47 18.49 -13.16 -2.85
C ALA A 47 18.70 -13.23 -4.38
N GLY A 48 18.12 -12.29 -5.13
CA GLY A 48 18.32 -12.17 -6.57
C GLY A 48 19.79 -12.00 -6.95
N LEU A 49 20.53 -11.13 -6.25
CA LEU A 49 21.96 -10.90 -6.47
C LEU A 49 22.80 -12.14 -6.14
N ILE A 50 22.51 -12.83 -5.04
CA ILE A 50 23.23 -14.06 -4.66
C ILE A 50 23.01 -15.12 -5.74
N MET A 51 21.77 -15.32 -6.19
CA MET A 51 21.47 -16.29 -7.25
C MET A 51 22.14 -15.91 -8.56
N ALA A 52 22.10 -14.62 -8.94
CA ALA A 52 22.80 -14.09 -10.11
C ALA A 52 24.31 -14.37 -10.07
N LEU A 53 24.98 -14.00 -8.97
CA LEU A 53 26.42 -14.21 -8.78
C LEU A 53 26.78 -15.70 -8.77
N SER A 54 25.91 -16.56 -8.23
CA SER A 54 26.08 -18.00 -8.23
C SER A 54 26.10 -18.55 -9.65
N VAL A 55 25.16 -18.11 -10.49
CA VAL A 55 25.13 -18.49 -11.92
C VAL A 55 26.34 -17.96 -12.64
N MET A 56 26.73 -16.71 -12.42
CA MET A 56 27.91 -16.13 -13.06
C MET A 56 29.19 -16.88 -12.71
N THR A 57 29.42 -17.13 -11.42
CA THR A 57 30.58 -17.88 -10.95
C THR A 57 30.60 -19.26 -11.57
N TRP A 58 29.44 -19.89 -11.67
CA TRP A 58 29.32 -21.19 -12.33
C TRP A 58 29.67 -21.13 -13.81
N LEU A 59 29.07 -20.22 -14.58
CA LEU A 59 29.36 -20.07 -16.01
C LEU A 59 30.87 -19.84 -16.25
N PHE A 60 31.53 -19.06 -15.40
CA PHE A 60 32.99 -18.86 -15.46
C PHE A 60 33.80 -20.12 -15.17
N ILE A 61 33.35 -20.97 -14.24
CA ILE A 61 33.99 -22.25 -13.94
C ILE A 61 33.77 -23.24 -15.08
N ASP A 62 32.55 -23.32 -15.61
CA ASP A 62 32.16 -24.28 -16.66
C ASP A 62 32.93 -24.03 -17.96
N VAL A 63 33.11 -22.76 -18.37
CA VAL A 63 33.93 -22.37 -19.52
C VAL A 63 35.38 -22.87 -19.42
N ARG A 64 35.90 -23.11 -18.20
CA ARG A 64 37.25 -23.64 -17.98
C ARG A 64 37.34 -25.16 -17.97
N PHE A 65 36.23 -25.88 -17.80
CA PHE A 65 36.22 -27.35 -17.75
C PHE A 65 35.77 -27.91 -19.10
N GLU A 66 36.76 -28.27 -19.91
CA GLU A 66 36.66 -28.64 -21.32
C GLU A 66 35.96 -29.99 -21.61
N SER A 67 35.16 -30.57 -20.69
CA SER A 67 34.56 -31.88 -20.93
C SER A 67 33.17 -32.14 -20.32
N SER A 68 32.22 -32.37 -21.24
CA SER A 68 31.16 -33.41 -21.22
C SER A 68 29.98 -33.35 -20.24
N HIS A 69 29.74 -32.27 -19.51
CA HIS A 69 28.54 -32.19 -18.66
C HIS A 69 27.52 -31.13 -19.15
N ARG A 70 26.36 -31.59 -19.68
CA ARG A 70 25.19 -30.77 -20.06
C ARG A 70 24.24 -30.45 -18.89
N VAL A 71 24.29 -31.24 -17.82
CA VAL A 71 23.50 -31.05 -16.58
C VAL A 71 23.80 -29.73 -15.85
N PRO A 72 25.05 -29.24 -15.80
CA PRO A 72 25.42 -27.97 -15.18
C PRO A 72 24.67 -26.74 -15.73
N LEU A 73 24.56 -26.61 -17.05
CA LEU A 73 23.93 -25.46 -17.69
C LEU A 73 22.45 -25.32 -17.32
N THR A 74 21.70 -26.43 -17.29
CA THR A 74 20.27 -26.44 -16.94
C THR A 74 19.98 -25.98 -15.50
N VAL A 75 20.86 -26.31 -14.55
CA VAL A 75 20.70 -25.88 -13.16
C VAL A 75 21.09 -24.40 -13.03
N GLY A 76 22.10 -23.93 -13.77
CA GLY A 76 22.43 -22.50 -13.85
C GLY A 76 21.24 -21.67 -14.33
N TRP A 77 20.52 -22.13 -15.35
CA TRP A 77 19.30 -21.47 -15.83
C TRP A 77 18.16 -21.46 -14.81
N ALA A 78 17.94 -22.56 -14.09
CA ALA A 78 16.93 -22.60 -13.03
C ALA A 78 17.25 -21.58 -11.91
N ILE A 79 18.51 -21.51 -11.48
CA ILE A 79 18.95 -20.52 -10.47
C ILE A 79 18.78 -19.09 -11.00
N CYS A 80 19.08 -18.85 -12.28
CA CYS A 80 18.88 -17.55 -12.91
C CYS A 80 17.39 -17.17 -12.92
N ALA A 81 16.50 -18.07 -13.34
CA ALA A 81 15.06 -17.84 -13.35
C ALA A 81 14.54 -17.51 -11.95
N ILE A 82 15.04 -18.18 -10.91
CA ILE A 82 14.74 -17.85 -9.52
C ILE A 82 15.26 -16.47 -9.14
N GLY A 83 16.51 -16.13 -9.48
CA GLY A 83 17.09 -14.81 -9.20
C GLY A 83 16.31 -13.68 -9.88
N MET A 84 15.92 -13.91 -11.13
CA MET A 84 15.01 -13.07 -11.91
C MET A 84 13.65 -12.90 -11.21
N ALA A 85 13.02 -13.99 -10.75
CA ALA A 85 11.76 -13.94 -10.01
C ALA A 85 11.90 -13.17 -8.67
N CYS A 86 13.03 -13.31 -7.97
CA CYS A 86 13.33 -12.53 -6.77
C CYS A 86 13.42 -11.04 -7.08
N PHE A 87 14.15 -10.63 -8.13
CA PHE A 87 14.18 -9.22 -8.56
C PHE A 87 12.80 -8.72 -8.98
N ALA A 88 12.03 -9.53 -9.71
CA ALA A 88 10.68 -9.17 -10.14
C ALA A 88 9.72 -9.01 -8.95
N SER A 89 9.96 -9.72 -7.86
CA SER A 89 9.16 -9.65 -6.64
C SER A 89 9.60 -8.54 -5.68
N ALA A 90 10.74 -7.90 -5.91
CA ALA A 90 11.24 -6.84 -5.03
C ALA A 90 10.48 -5.49 -5.12
N PRO A 91 9.95 -5.03 -6.27
CA PRO A 91 9.22 -3.77 -6.36
C PRO A 91 7.99 -3.72 -5.45
N LEU A 92 7.84 -2.61 -4.72
CA LEU A 92 6.62 -2.26 -3.98
C LEU A 92 5.94 -1.06 -4.66
N PRO A 93 4.59 -0.97 -4.67
CA PRO A 93 3.82 -0.03 -5.48
C PRO A 93 4.32 1.43 -5.46
N ASP A 94 4.84 1.90 -4.31
CA ASP A 94 5.23 3.31 -4.13
C ASP A 94 6.74 3.57 -4.09
N ASP A 95 7.60 2.58 -4.37
CA ASP A 95 9.05 2.75 -4.28
C ASP A 95 9.70 2.77 -5.66
N THR A 96 9.80 3.98 -6.24
CA THR A 96 10.44 4.20 -7.54
C THR A 96 11.90 3.75 -7.56
N ASN A 97 12.66 4.01 -6.48
CA ASN A 97 14.09 3.71 -6.47
C ASN A 97 14.34 2.21 -6.44
N LEU A 98 13.60 1.52 -5.59
CA LEU A 98 13.68 0.07 -5.47
C LEU A 98 13.15 -0.63 -6.72
N THR A 99 12.05 -0.13 -7.30
CA THR A 99 11.54 -0.66 -8.58
C THR A 99 12.59 -0.49 -9.68
N ARG A 100 13.27 0.67 -9.76
CA ARG A 100 14.39 0.88 -10.68
C ARG A 100 15.57 -0.03 -10.40
N LEU A 101 15.91 -0.27 -9.13
CA LEU A 101 16.98 -1.18 -8.75
C LEU A 101 16.67 -2.62 -9.19
N SER A 102 15.44 -3.08 -8.96
CA SER A 102 14.97 -4.39 -9.41
C SER A 102 15.01 -4.53 -10.93
N ILE A 103 14.50 -3.54 -11.66
CA ILE A 103 14.52 -3.56 -13.13
C ILE A 103 15.96 -3.52 -13.64
N SER A 104 16.81 -2.68 -13.04
CA SER A 104 18.24 -2.63 -13.38
C SER A 104 18.93 -3.97 -13.12
N GLY A 105 18.58 -4.66 -12.03
CA GLY A 105 19.09 -6.00 -11.72
C GLY A 105 18.72 -7.04 -12.78
N VAL A 106 17.45 -7.07 -13.18
CA VAL A 106 16.97 -7.91 -14.31
C VAL A 106 17.68 -7.55 -15.61
N THR A 107 17.77 -6.25 -15.90
CA THR A 107 18.38 -5.73 -17.13
C THR A 107 19.85 -6.13 -17.22
N LEU A 108 20.59 -6.00 -16.11
CA LEU A 108 21.98 -6.42 -16.01
C LEU A 108 22.12 -7.93 -16.21
N LEU A 109 21.24 -8.73 -15.61
CA LEU A 109 21.23 -10.17 -15.84
C LEU A 109 21.04 -10.49 -17.33
N CYS A 110 19.99 -9.98 -17.98
CA CYS A 110 19.77 -10.19 -19.41
C CYS A 110 20.98 -9.80 -20.27
N PHE A 111 21.62 -8.66 -19.96
CA PHE A 111 22.81 -8.20 -20.66
C PHE A 111 23.98 -9.17 -20.53
N VAL A 112 24.26 -9.61 -19.30
CA VAL A 112 25.37 -10.52 -19.02
C VAL A 112 25.15 -11.88 -19.68
N PHE A 113 23.91 -12.40 -19.68
CA PHE A 113 23.55 -13.60 -20.43
C PHE A 113 23.75 -13.43 -21.93
N THR A 114 23.36 -12.29 -22.48
CA THR A 114 23.58 -11.97 -23.90
C THR A 114 25.06 -12.06 -24.26
N ILE A 115 25.93 -11.48 -23.42
CA ILE A 115 27.38 -11.55 -23.63
C ILE A 115 27.87 -12.99 -23.54
N PHE A 116 27.44 -13.75 -22.54
CA PHE A 116 27.87 -15.13 -22.34
C PHE A 116 27.49 -16.03 -23.53
N GLU A 117 26.25 -15.97 -23.98
CA GLU A 117 25.77 -16.71 -25.16
C GLU A 117 26.53 -16.29 -26.43
N PHE A 118 26.77 -14.99 -26.60
CA PHE A 118 27.55 -14.48 -27.73
C PHE A 118 29.00 -14.96 -27.71
N LEU A 119 29.67 -14.96 -26.55
CA LEU A 119 31.02 -15.49 -26.42
C LEU A 119 31.07 -17.01 -26.66
N THR A 120 30.04 -17.74 -26.23
CA THR A 120 29.92 -19.19 -26.48
C THR A 120 29.78 -19.46 -27.97
N LEU A 121 28.98 -18.65 -28.68
CA LEU A 121 28.81 -18.69 -30.13
C LEU A 121 30.15 -18.44 -30.86
N LEU A 122 30.91 -17.42 -30.44
CA LEU A 122 32.22 -17.10 -31.03
C LEU A 122 33.27 -18.18 -30.76
N ASN A 123 33.29 -18.76 -29.54
CA ASN A 123 34.29 -19.75 -29.18
C ASN A 123 34.07 -21.08 -29.92
N GLN A 124 32.81 -21.44 -30.22
CA GLN A 124 32.51 -22.61 -31.05
C GLN A 124 33.00 -22.47 -32.49
N GLU A 125 32.91 -21.28 -33.08
CA GLU A 125 33.37 -21.03 -34.45
C GLU A 125 34.88 -21.32 -34.61
N HIS A 126 35.66 -21.11 -33.54
CA HIS A 126 37.09 -21.44 -33.51
C HIS A 126 37.39 -22.92 -33.27
N ALA A 127 36.52 -23.64 -32.53
CA ALA A 127 36.73 -25.05 -32.20
C ALA A 127 36.41 -25.99 -33.37
N GLU A 128 35.49 -25.63 -34.26
CA GLU A 128 34.98 -26.53 -35.31
C GLU A 128 35.43 -26.18 -36.74
N CYS A 129 36.21 -25.12 -36.94
CA CYS A 129 36.66 -24.68 -38.27
C CYS A 129 37.60 -25.68 -39.00
N GLY A 130 38.00 -26.79 -38.37
CA GLY A 130 38.73 -27.89 -39.00
C GLY A 130 37.85 -29.04 -39.53
N CYS A 131 36.54 -29.04 -39.28
CA CYS A 131 35.71 -30.24 -39.31
C CYS A 131 34.51 -30.18 -40.28
N TRP A 132 34.57 -29.33 -41.32
CA TRP A 132 33.47 -29.24 -42.31
C TRP A 132 33.20 -30.56 -43.04
N ASP A 133 34.09 -31.56 -42.94
CA ASP A 133 33.92 -32.92 -43.47
C ASP A 133 33.18 -33.90 -42.54
N CYS A 134 32.64 -33.47 -41.39
CA CYS A 134 31.88 -34.35 -40.50
C CYS A 134 30.53 -34.82 -41.08
N GLU A 135 30.07 -36.00 -40.63
CA GLU A 135 28.81 -36.65 -41.06
C GLU A 135 27.59 -35.70 -40.98
N ALA A 136 26.60 -35.90 -41.85
CA ALA A 136 25.42 -35.02 -41.97
C ALA A 136 24.66 -34.76 -40.65
N SER A 137 24.69 -35.71 -39.71
CA SER A 137 24.09 -35.60 -38.36
C SER A 137 24.78 -34.54 -37.47
N SER A 138 26.09 -34.32 -37.66
CA SER A 138 26.85 -33.29 -36.96
C SER A 138 26.49 -31.88 -37.47
N ARG A 139 26.36 -31.71 -38.80
CA ARG A 139 26.01 -30.42 -39.42
C ARG A 139 24.64 -29.92 -38.99
N THR A 140 23.64 -30.80 -38.92
CA THR A 140 22.31 -30.43 -38.43
C THR A 140 22.33 -29.99 -36.97
N THR A 141 23.17 -30.62 -36.15
CA THR A 141 23.33 -30.25 -34.73
C THR A 141 24.03 -28.90 -34.56
N CYS A 142 25.02 -28.59 -35.42
CA CYS A 142 25.70 -27.30 -35.40
C CYS A 142 24.75 -26.16 -35.82
N ILE A 143 24.07 -26.31 -36.97
CA ILE A 143 23.09 -25.32 -37.44
C ILE A 143 22.01 -25.08 -36.37
N TRP A 144 21.54 -26.17 -35.74
CA TRP A 144 20.58 -26.09 -34.65
C TRP A 144 21.08 -25.21 -33.50
N PHE A 145 22.29 -25.48 -33.01
CA PHE A 145 22.89 -24.73 -31.92
C PHE A 145 23.05 -23.24 -32.28
N PHE A 146 23.53 -22.92 -33.49
CA PHE A 146 23.65 -21.53 -33.96
C PHE A 146 22.29 -20.82 -34.02
N CYS A 147 21.22 -21.50 -34.45
CA CYS A 147 19.88 -20.94 -34.45
C CYS A 147 19.35 -20.68 -33.03
N GLU A 148 19.55 -21.61 -32.10
CA GLU A 148 19.12 -21.51 -30.70
C GLU A 148 19.86 -20.38 -29.97
N SER A 149 21.20 -20.37 -30.01
CA SER A 149 22.02 -19.31 -29.40
C SER A 149 21.81 -17.96 -30.07
N GLY A 150 21.69 -17.91 -31.40
CA GLY A 150 21.40 -16.67 -32.14
C GLY A 150 20.04 -16.07 -31.75
N TRP A 151 19.02 -16.92 -31.59
CA TRP A 151 17.71 -16.50 -31.08
C TRP A 151 17.81 -15.94 -29.66
N ASN A 152 18.50 -16.63 -28.75
CA ASN A 152 18.66 -16.20 -27.37
C ASN A 152 19.37 -14.84 -27.27
N VAL A 153 20.44 -14.62 -28.05
CA VAL A 153 21.14 -13.33 -28.10
C VAL A 153 20.21 -12.21 -28.58
N LEU A 154 19.51 -12.43 -29.70
CA LEU A 154 18.59 -11.44 -30.27
C LEU A 154 17.47 -11.09 -29.28
N TRP A 155 16.84 -12.10 -28.68
CA TRP A 155 15.72 -11.90 -27.78
C TRP A 155 16.12 -11.24 -26.46
N ASN A 156 17.26 -11.62 -25.89
CA ASN A 156 17.78 -10.96 -24.70
C ASN A 156 18.13 -9.49 -24.96
N LEU A 157 18.64 -9.14 -26.15
CA LEU A 157 18.89 -7.75 -26.54
C LEU A 157 17.57 -6.94 -26.65
N VAL A 158 16.55 -7.50 -27.30
CA VAL A 158 15.22 -6.87 -27.37
C VAL A 158 14.65 -6.64 -25.97
N SER A 159 14.78 -7.65 -25.10
CA SER A 159 14.28 -7.61 -23.73
C SER A 159 15.04 -6.59 -22.89
N PHE A 160 16.36 -6.51 -23.03
CA PHE A 160 17.21 -5.49 -22.42
C PHE A 160 16.75 -4.08 -22.77
N LEU A 161 16.50 -3.79 -24.05
CA LEU A 161 15.97 -2.49 -24.49
C LEU A 161 14.56 -2.25 -23.92
N GLY A 162 13.72 -3.28 -23.86
CA GLY A 162 12.40 -3.24 -23.23
C GLY A 162 12.44 -2.91 -21.73
N PHE A 163 13.39 -3.46 -20.99
CA PHE A 163 13.56 -3.15 -19.57
C PHE A 163 14.19 -1.78 -19.33
N LEU A 164 15.11 -1.31 -20.18
CA LEU A 164 15.65 0.05 -20.11
C LEU A 164 14.57 1.13 -20.33
N THR A 165 13.70 0.92 -21.33
CA THR A 165 12.56 1.83 -21.58
C THR A 165 11.56 1.81 -20.42
N THR A 166 11.38 0.66 -19.79
CA THR A 166 10.57 0.52 -18.57
C THR A 166 11.20 1.26 -17.38
N ALA A 167 12.51 1.14 -17.14
CA ALA A 167 13.22 1.81 -16.04
C ALA A 167 13.21 3.34 -16.17
N SER A 168 13.09 3.84 -17.39
CA SER A 168 13.05 5.27 -17.73
C SER A 168 11.67 5.91 -17.47
N GLN A 169 10.65 5.13 -17.07
CA GLN A 169 9.35 5.68 -16.72
C GLN A 169 9.46 6.56 -15.44
N PRO A 170 8.81 7.74 -15.41
CA PRO A 170 8.91 8.66 -14.28
C PRO A 170 8.10 8.20 -13.06
N ASN A 171 7.01 7.46 -13.29
CA ASN A 171 6.08 7.03 -12.24
C ASN A 171 6.25 5.55 -11.91
N ALA A 172 6.26 5.22 -10.61
CA ALA A 172 6.40 3.84 -10.13
C ALA A 172 5.31 2.91 -10.68
N ASP A 173 4.05 3.34 -10.70
CA ASP A 173 2.93 2.51 -11.19
C ASP A 173 3.11 2.15 -12.67
N LYS A 174 3.39 3.16 -13.52
CA LYS A 174 3.63 2.95 -14.95
C LYS A 174 4.84 2.06 -15.19
N MET A 175 5.89 2.25 -14.39
CA MET A 175 7.09 1.44 -14.42
C MET A 175 6.79 -0.01 -14.06
N GLN A 176 5.99 -0.29 -13.01
CA GLN A 176 5.61 -1.64 -12.62
C GLN A 176 4.70 -2.31 -13.64
N VAL A 177 3.67 -1.62 -14.14
CA VAL A 177 2.79 -2.15 -15.17
C VAL A 177 3.57 -2.49 -16.43
N SER A 178 4.46 -1.59 -16.87
CA SER A 178 5.34 -1.82 -18.02
C SER A 178 6.32 -2.96 -17.76
N PHE A 179 6.89 -3.05 -16.55
CA PHE A 179 7.79 -4.12 -16.14
C PHE A 179 7.10 -5.48 -16.23
N TRP A 180 5.93 -5.64 -15.63
CA TRP A 180 5.19 -6.89 -15.66
C TRP A 180 4.70 -7.26 -17.06
N ARG A 181 4.36 -6.26 -17.88
CA ARG A 181 4.04 -6.49 -19.29
C ARG A 181 5.26 -7.02 -20.06
N MET A 182 6.41 -6.37 -19.90
CA MET A 182 7.66 -6.80 -20.54
C MET A 182 8.08 -8.19 -20.06
N TRP A 183 7.95 -8.45 -18.76
CA TRP A 183 8.19 -9.76 -18.15
C TRP A 183 7.30 -10.85 -18.74
N SER A 184 6.00 -10.58 -18.89
CA SER A 184 5.06 -11.53 -19.51
C SER A 184 5.42 -11.79 -20.98
N ILE A 185 5.81 -10.74 -21.72
CA ILE A 185 6.25 -10.88 -23.11
C ILE A 185 7.52 -11.74 -23.20
N PHE A 186 8.53 -11.45 -22.36
CA PHE A 186 9.78 -12.20 -22.27
C PHE A 186 9.52 -13.71 -22.15
N PHE A 187 8.75 -14.10 -21.13
CA PHE A 187 8.47 -15.50 -20.84
C PHE A 187 7.55 -16.17 -21.86
N ARG A 188 6.65 -15.44 -22.53
CA ARG A 188 5.81 -16.03 -23.60
C ARG A 188 6.62 -16.41 -24.81
N VAL A 189 7.54 -15.53 -25.19
CA VAL A 189 8.38 -15.71 -26.36
C VAL A 189 9.40 -16.82 -26.13
N ASN A 190 10.04 -16.88 -24.96
CA ASN A 190 10.91 -17.99 -24.60
C ASN A 190 10.15 -19.32 -24.53
N PHE A 191 8.99 -19.35 -23.86
CA PHE A 191 8.19 -20.56 -23.78
C PHE A 191 7.80 -21.10 -25.17
N ALA A 192 7.38 -20.21 -26.08
CA ALA A 192 7.03 -20.58 -27.44
C ALA A 192 8.25 -21.10 -28.22
N ALA A 193 9.40 -20.44 -28.06
CA ALA A 193 10.65 -20.86 -28.67
C ALA A 193 11.09 -22.24 -28.16
N ASP A 194 11.06 -22.47 -26.84
CA ASP A 194 11.44 -23.76 -26.25
C ASP A 194 10.52 -24.90 -26.67
N VAL A 195 9.21 -24.64 -26.77
CA VAL A 195 8.24 -25.63 -27.29
C VAL A 195 8.55 -25.94 -28.76
N LEU A 196 8.80 -24.92 -29.58
CA LEU A 196 9.19 -25.11 -30.98
C LEU A 196 10.50 -25.90 -31.09
N PHE A 197 11.49 -25.54 -30.27
CA PHE A 197 12.78 -26.20 -30.20
C PHE A 197 12.69 -27.65 -29.73
N LEU A 198 11.80 -27.95 -28.78
CA LEU A 198 11.50 -29.32 -28.36
C LEU A 198 10.90 -30.14 -29.49
N ILE A 199 9.91 -29.58 -30.22
CA ILE A 199 9.24 -30.24 -31.34
C ILE A 199 10.24 -30.55 -32.45
N LEU A 200 10.99 -29.54 -32.89
CA LEU A 200 11.97 -29.69 -33.96
C LEU A 200 13.09 -30.66 -33.57
N ASN A 201 13.62 -30.62 -32.34
CA ASN A 201 14.59 -31.60 -31.86
C ASN A 201 14.07 -33.04 -31.93
N ARG A 202 12.79 -33.24 -31.60
CA ARG A 202 12.17 -34.57 -31.68
C ARG A 202 12.15 -35.11 -33.11
N PHE A 203 11.98 -34.25 -34.11
CA PHE A 203 11.93 -34.63 -35.52
C PHE A 203 13.30 -34.76 -36.18
N PHE A 204 14.27 -33.90 -35.84
CA PHE A 204 15.52 -33.78 -36.60
C PHE A 204 16.73 -34.46 -35.96
N THR A 205 16.84 -34.48 -34.63
CA THR A 205 18.09 -34.91 -33.97
C THR A 205 17.95 -36.24 -33.22
N HIS A 206 16.72 -36.67 -32.91
CA HIS A 206 16.42 -37.84 -32.05
C HIS A 206 17.07 -37.78 -30.65
N VAL A 207 17.75 -36.69 -30.29
CA VAL A 207 18.38 -36.50 -28.98
C VAL A 207 17.31 -36.09 -27.96
N ARG A 208 17.42 -36.58 -26.72
CA ARG A 208 16.60 -36.08 -25.61
C ARG A 208 16.93 -34.60 -25.37
N SER A 209 15.99 -33.72 -25.71
CA SER A 209 16.16 -32.28 -25.56
C SER A 209 16.10 -31.86 -24.09
N THR A 210 17.00 -30.97 -23.69
CA THR A 210 17.00 -30.27 -22.40
C THR A 210 15.91 -29.19 -22.31
N ALA A 211 15.24 -28.88 -23.43
CA ALA A 211 14.18 -27.86 -23.51
C ALA A 211 13.05 -28.04 -22.47
N ILE A 212 12.78 -29.27 -22.01
CA ILE A 212 11.73 -29.53 -21.00
C ILE A 212 11.96 -28.75 -19.70
N ILE A 213 13.22 -28.58 -19.27
CA ILE A 213 13.54 -27.85 -18.04
C ILE A 213 13.29 -26.35 -18.24
N PHE A 214 13.63 -25.81 -19.41
CA PHE A 214 13.39 -24.41 -19.76
C PHE A 214 11.89 -24.10 -19.85
N ILE A 215 11.11 -24.98 -20.49
CA ILE A 215 9.64 -24.90 -20.52
C ILE A 215 9.06 -24.84 -19.11
N ALA A 216 9.58 -25.62 -18.16
CA ALA A 216 9.12 -25.58 -16.78
C ALA A 216 9.46 -24.25 -16.08
N GLY A 217 10.68 -23.74 -16.26
CA GLY A 217 11.11 -22.43 -15.75
C GLY A 217 10.27 -21.28 -16.33
N ASP A 218 10.03 -21.31 -17.62
CA ASP A 218 9.23 -20.30 -18.31
C ASP A 218 7.75 -20.39 -17.93
N SER A 219 7.22 -21.60 -17.78
CA SER A 219 5.86 -21.80 -17.25
C SER A 219 5.72 -21.16 -15.88
N PHE A 220 6.71 -21.31 -14.99
CA PHE A 220 6.71 -20.67 -13.69
C PHE A 220 6.77 -19.13 -13.81
N GLY A 221 7.64 -18.59 -14.67
CA GLY A 221 7.72 -17.16 -14.96
C GLY A 221 6.39 -16.60 -15.50
N LEU A 222 5.73 -17.32 -16.40
CA LEU A 222 4.42 -17.00 -16.94
C LEU A 222 3.36 -16.98 -15.84
N LEU A 223 3.23 -18.05 -15.06
CA LEU A 223 2.28 -18.13 -13.94
C LEU A 223 2.47 -16.93 -13.00
N PHE A 224 3.71 -16.63 -12.60
CA PHE A 224 3.99 -15.50 -11.72
C PHE A 224 3.65 -14.14 -12.36
N SER A 225 3.84 -14.00 -13.68
CA SER A 225 3.47 -12.79 -14.43
C SER A 225 1.96 -12.59 -14.57
N PHE A 226 1.20 -13.69 -14.71
CA PHE A 226 -0.23 -13.69 -15.02
C PHE A 226 -1.12 -13.62 -13.78
N PHE A 227 -0.63 -14.05 -12.62
CA PHE A 227 -1.42 -14.12 -11.41
C PHE A 227 -0.93 -13.09 -10.38
N PRO A 228 -1.43 -11.83 -10.45
CA PRO A 228 -1.15 -10.81 -9.43
C PRO A 228 -1.35 -11.31 -8.00
N GLU A 229 -2.38 -12.12 -7.79
CA GLU A 229 -2.71 -12.74 -6.50
C GLU A 229 -1.56 -13.57 -5.91
N LEU A 230 -0.80 -14.29 -6.74
CA LEU A 230 0.34 -15.08 -6.24
C LEU A 230 1.44 -14.16 -5.71
N ARG A 231 1.66 -13.03 -6.39
CA ARG A 231 2.62 -12.00 -5.97
C ARG A 231 2.17 -11.34 -4.67
N HIS A 232 0.89 -10.98 -4.57
CA HIS A 232 0.32 -10.42 -3.35
C HIS A 232 0.40 -11.41 -2.18
N ARG A 233 0.15 -12.69 -2.41
CA ARG A 233 0.32 -13.75 -1.40
C ARG A 233 1.77 -13.91 -0.95
N LEU A 234 2.72 -13.87 -1.88
CA LEU A 234 4.15 -13.92 -1.55
C LEU A 234 4.57 -12.71 -0.71
N HIS A 235 4.18 -11.50 -1.12
CA HIS A 235 4.43 -10.27 -0.35
C HIS A 235 3.77 -10.31 1.02
N ALA A 236 2.54 -10.79 1.12
CA ALA A 236 1.85 -10.97 2.40
C ALA A 236 2.56 -11.98 3.30
N ALA A 237 3.07 -13.08 2.75
CA ALA A 237 3.82 -14.08 3.51
C ALA A 237 5.15 -13.51 4.03
N LEU A 238 5.91 -12.80 3.18
CA LEU A 238 7.13 -12.10 3.58
C LEU A 238 6.84 -11.03 4.63
N HIS A 239 5.76 -10.27 4.45
CA HIS A 239 5.34 -9.26 5.41
C HIS A 239 5.01 -9.88 6.78
N ARG A 240 4.29 -11.01 6.82
CA ARG A 240 4.03 -11.75 8.07
C ARG A 240 5.32 -12.22 8.74
N TYR A 241 6.30 -12.67 7.95
CA TYR A 241 7.58 -13.13 8.47
C TYR A 241 8.40 -12.00 9.13
N PHE A 242 8.35 -10.79 8.57
CA PHE A 242 9.11 -9.63 9.09
C PHE A 242 8.34 -8.75 10.10
N LYS A 243 7.07 -9.05 10.40
CA LYS A 243 6.22 -8.18 11.23
C LYS A 243 6.55 -8.32 12.72
N ASP A 244 7.36 -7.40 13.23
CA ASP A 244 7.75 -7.38 14.65
C ASP A 244 6.62 -6.98 15.62
N THR A 245 5.58 -6.21 15.24
CA THR A 245 4.44 -5.87 16.13
C THR A 245 3.23 -5.26 15.41
N GLU A 246 2.01 -5.45 15.95
CA GLU A 246 0.75 -4.82 15.50
C GLU A 246 0.83 -3.28 15.49
N ARG A 247 1.44 -2.67 16.51
CA ARG A 247 1.57 -1.21 16.66
C ARG A 247 2.38 -0.57 15.53
N THR A 248 3.45 -1.25 15.12
CA THR A 248 4.36 -0.78 14.06
C THR A 248 3.65 -0.75 12.71
N ALA A 249 2.85 -1.78 12.41
CA ALA A 249 2.03 -1.83 11.20
C ALA A 249 1.02 -0.69 11.12
N ALA A 250 0.33 -0.40 12.23
CA ALA A 250 -0.63 0.68 12.24
C ALA A 250 0.01 2.06 12.04
N ALA A 251 1.13 2.33 12.72
CA ALA A 251 1.88 3.57 12.51
C ALA A 251 2.43 3.69 11.08
N ALA A 252 2.88 2.57 10.50
CA ALA A 252 3.30 2.52 9.10
C ALA A 252 2.14 2.80 8.14
N GLY A 253 0.93 2.28 8.41
CA GLY A 253 -0.28 2.54 7.62
C GLY A 253 -0.70 4.00 7.65
N VAL A 254 -0.68 4.63 8.83
CA VAL A 254 -0.93 6.06 8.94
C VAL A 254 0.15 6.88 8.23
N ALA A 255 1.42 6.50 8.37
CA ALA A 255 2.53 7.16 7.68
C ALA A 255 2.44 7.04 6.15
N SER A 256 1.94 5.92 5.61
CA SER A 256 1.73 5.77 4.17
C SER A 256 0.66 6.69 3.61
N LEU A 257 -0.34 7.12 4.40
CA LEU A 257 -1.33 8.12 3.96
C LEU A 257 -0.68 9.50 3.71
N ILE A 258 0.37 9.83 4.45
CA ILE A 258 1.15 11.07 4.23
C ILE A 258 2.01 10.96 2.95
N GLY A 259 2.29 9.73 2.51
CA GLY A 259 3.12 9.42 1.36
C GLY A 259 4.61 9.63 1.64
N ALA A 260 5.39 9.86 0.58
CA ALA A 260 6.84 10.07 0.65
C ALA A 260 7.26 11.48 1.13
N CYS A 261 6.32 12.28 1.63
CA CYS A 261 6.62 13.63 2.13
C CYS A 261 7.41 13.55 3.45
N ASP A 262 8.39 14.42 3.62
CA ASP A 262 9.06 14.56 4.92
C ASP A 262 8.05 14.99 6.00
N VAL A 263 8.11 14.38 7.19
CA VAL A 263 7.14 14.63 8.27
C VAL A 263 7.07 16.11 8.64
N SER A 264 8.21 16.81 8.69
CA SER A 264 8.23 18.22 9.06
C SER A 264 7.57 19.10 8.00
N VAL A 265 7.75 18.74 6.72
CA VAL A 265 7.10 19.42 5.60
C VAL A 265 5.59 19.14 5.60
N ALA A 266 5.19 17.89 5.82
CA ALA A 266 3.79 17.50 5.93
C ALA A 266 3.10 18.21 7.10
N LEU A 267 3.76 18.30 8.25
CA LEU A 267 3.27 19.00 9.44
C LEU A 267 3.09 20.50 9.17
N LYS A 268 4.11 21.17 8.63
CA LYS A 268 4.03 22.60 8.27
C LYS A 268 2.94 22.89 7.25
N LYS A 269 2.78 22.00 6.26
CA LYS A 269 1.71 22.10 5.26
C LYS A 269 0.34 21.94 5.93
N ALA A 270 0.15 20.91 6.74
CA ALA A 270 -1.08 20.68 7.48
C ALA A 270 -1.42 21.87 8.40
N GLU A 271 -0.45 22.42 9.13
CA GLU A 271 -0.67 23.61 9.97
C GLU A 271 -1.18 24.82 9.18
N SER A 272 -0.64 25.05 7.97
CA SER A 272 -1.11 26.14 7.11
C SER A 272 -2.51 25.91 6.53
N GLN A 273 -2.94 24.64 6.44
CA GLN A 273 -4.21 24.22 5.87
C GLN A 273 -5.27 23.90 6.93
N PHE A 274 -4.90 23.82 8.21
CA PHE A 274 -5.82 23.44 9.27
C PHE A 274 -6.83 24.55 9.53
N ARG A 275 -8.11 24.22 9.34
CA ARG A 275 -9.23 25.13 9.52
C ARG A 275 -10.26 24.50 10.44
N ILE A 276 -11.05 25.33 11.08
CA ILE A 276 -12.20 24.91 11.90
C ILE A 276 -13.40 25.78 11.56
N ILE A 277 -14.59 25.27 11.81
CA ILE A 277 -15.86 26.01 11.71
C ILE A 277 -16.56 25.96 13.07
N ASP A 278 -17.13 27.09 13.49
CA ASP A 278 -17.94 27.12 14.70
C ASP A 278 -19.29 26.46 14.42
N CYS A 279 -19.73 25.53 15.28
CA CYS A 279 -20.89 24.68 15.01
C CYS A 279 -22.24 25.44 14.98
N ASP A 280 -22.26 26.72 15.37
CA ASP A 280 -23.41 27.62 15.17
C ASP A 280 -23.56 28.12 13.73
N MET A 281 -22.48 28.07 12.94
CA MET A 281 -22.47 28.52 11.54
C MET A 281 -22.95 27.44 10.57
N LEU A 282 -22.97 26.18 11.02
CA LEU A 282 -23.47 25.07 10.22
C LEU A 282 -24.99 25.14 10.11
N GLN A 283 -25.50 24.73 8.96
CA GLN A 283 -26.92 24.55 8.69
C GLN A 283 -27.21 23.09 8.35
N LYS A 284 -28.49 22.71 8.42
CA LYS A 284 -28.95 21.36 8.09
C LYS A 284 -28.53 20.93 6.68
N ASP A 285 -28.71 21.82 5.71
CA ASP A 285 -28.40 21.54 4.30
C ASP A 285 -26.91 21.29 4.06
N ASP A 286 -26.02 21.79 4.93
CA ASP A 286 -24.58 21.54 4.82
C ASP A 286 -24.23 20.05 5.01
N LEU A 287 -25.07 19.28 5.69
CA LEU A 287 -24.92 17.84 5.93
C LEU A 287 -25.69 16.96 4.93
N SER A 288 -26.38 17.55 3.96
CA SER A 288 -27.27 16.81 3.04
C SER A 288 -26.55 16.10 1.90
N ASP A 289 -25.44 16.66 1.41
CA ASP A 289 -24.68 16.14 0.27
C ASP A 289 -23.17 16.39 0.41
N ASN A 290 -22.39 15.63 -0.37
CA ASN A 290 -20.94 15.76 -0.43
C ASN A 290 -20.44 16.76 -1.48
N GLN A 291 -21.30 17.63 -2.03
CA GLN A 291 -20.88 18.59 -3.04
C GLN A 291 -20.01 19.68 -2.40
N PRO A 292 -18.92 20.11 -3.08
CA PRO A 292 -18.13 21.25 -2.65
C PRO A 292 -18.97 22.50 -2.35
N SER A 293 -18.73 23.15 -1.21
CA SER A 293 -19.34 24.43 -0.88
C SER A 293 -18.27 25.48 -0.59
N LEU A 294 -18.06 26.39 -1.54
CA LEU A 294 -17.13 27.52 -1.35
C LEU A 294 -17.58 28.40 -0.17
N HIS A 295 -18.89 28.60 -0.04
CA HIS A 295 -19.46 29.36 1.06
C HIS A 295 -19.09 28.77 2.43
N LEU A 296 -19.22 27.45 2.60
CA LEU A 296 -18.89 26.79 3.86
C LEU A 296 -17.38 26.86 4.17
N PHE A 297 -16.55 26.82 3.13
CA PHE A 297 -15.10 27.03 3.27
C PHE A 297 -14.73 28.46 3.69
N GLU A 298 -15.46 29.46 3.19
CA GLU A 298 -15.29 30.87 3.61
C GLU A 298 -15.73 31.10 5.05
N LEU A 299 -16.73 30.35 5.53
CA LEU A 299 -17.19 30.40 6.93
C LEU A 299 -16.21 29.75 7.91
N SER A 300 -15.40 28.78 7.45
CA SER A 300 -14.33 28.23 8.28
C SER A 300 -13.18 29.24 8.45
N ARG A 301 -12.34 29.03 9.45
CA ARG A 301 -11.19 29.92 9.75
C ARG A 301 -9.92 29.12 10.01
N PRO A 302 -8.73 29.64 9.64
CA PRO A 302 -7.46 29.02 10.03
C PRO A 302 -7.36 28.83 11.53
N ALA A 303 -6.77 27.72 11.96
CA ALA A 303 -6.63 27.37 13.36
C ALA A 303 -5.29 26.70 13.65
N SER A 304 -4.87 26.74 14.91
CA SER A 304 -3.72 25.93 15.36
C SER A 304 -4.14 24.48 15.56
N LEU A 305 -3.24 23.53 15.29
CA LEU A 305 -3.44 22.15 15.72
C LEU A 305 -3.67 22.09 17.25
N GLY A 306 -4.61 21.25 17.67
CA GLY A 306 -5.01 21.10 19.07
C GLY A 306 -5.96 22.20 19.58
N SER A 307 -6.54 23.04 18.70
CA SER A 307 -7.62 23.97 19.08
C SER A 307 -9.00 23.59 18.53
N CYS A 308 -9.13 22.42 17.90
CA CYS A 308 -10.40 21.91 17.42
C CYS A 308 -11.00 20.97 18.46
N ASP A 309 -12.27 21.17 18.82
CA ASP A 309 -12.95 20.36 19.83
C ASP A 309 -13.26 18.96 19.31
N ALA A 310 -13.71 18.86 18.06
CA ALA A 310 -14.09 17.59 17.47
C ALA A 310 -13.82 17.54 15.97
N PHE A 311 -13.29 16.41 15.51
CA PHE A 311 -13.36 16.00 14.11
C PHE A 311 -14.70 15.30 13.86
N VAL A 312 -15.49 15.79 12.90
CA VAL A 312 -16.79 15.18 12.56
C VAL A 312 -16.60 14.14 11.47
N SER A 313 -16.67 12.86 11.85
CA SER A 313 -16.66 11.74 10.90
C SER A 313 -18.07 11.20 10.70
N HIS A 314 -18.49 11.10 9.44
CA HIS A 314 -19.84 10.71 9.08
C HIS A 314 -19.90 10.15 7.65
N SER A 315 -20.97 9.43 7.31
CA SER A 315 -21.25 9.05 5.93
C SER A 315 -22.18 10.07 5.26
N TRP A 316 -21.81 10.51 4.07
CA TRP A 316 -22.66 11.30 3.19
C TRP A 316 -23.89 10.52 2.67
N ARG A 317 -23.91 9.18 2.81
CA ARG A 317 -25.04 8.33 2.42
C ARG A 317 -26.08 8.12 3.54
N ASP A 318 -25.74 8.49 4.78
CA ASP A 318 -26.69 8.44 5.89
C ASP A 318 -27.67 9.62 5.81
N ASP A 319 -28.85 9.43 6.42
CA ASP A 319 -29.93 10.41 6.44
C ASP A 319 -29.47 11.77 6.98
N ALA A 320 -29.76 12.84 6.23
CA ALA A 320 -29.30 14.19 6.53
C ALA A 320 -29.95 14.75 7.80
N ASP A 321 -31.22 14.43 8.02
CA ASP A 321 -32.00 14.92 9.15
C ASP A 321 -31.50 14.29 10.45
N ALA A 322 -31.32 12.97 10.45
CA ALA A 322 -30.75 12.23 11.57
C ALA A 322 -29.33 12.72 11.91
N LYS A 323 -28.48 12.99 10.91
CA LYS A 323 -27.15 13.58 11.12
C LYS A 323 -27.22 14.94 11.80
N TRP A 324 -28.10 15.81 11.31
CA TRP A 324 -28.26 17.15 11.84
C TRP A 324 -28.77 17.11 13.29
N ASP A 325 -29.78 16.30 13.57
CA ASP A 325 -30.35 16.16 14.92
C ASP A 325 -29.32 15.58 15.91
N ALA A 326 -28.54 14.60 15.48
CA ALA A 326 -27.43 14.04 16.25
C ALA A 326 -26.35 15.09 16.55
N LEU A 327 -25.96 15.89 15.55
CA LEU A 327 -24.99 16.97 15.72
C LEU A 327 -25.50 18.06 16.66
N GLN A 328 -26.77 18.48 16.53
CA GLN A 328 -27.38 19.48 17.43
C GLN A 328 -27.49 18.96 18.86
N SER A 329 -27.81 17.68 19.03
CA SER A 329 -27.87 17.03 20.35
C SER A 329 -26.49 17.02 21.02
N TRP A 330 -25.45 16.59 20.29
CA TRP A 330 -24.07 16.62 20.77
C TRP A 330 -23.62 18.04 21.11
N LYS A 331 -23.90 19.00 20.23
CA LYS A 331 -23.61 20.43 20.43
C LYS A 331 -24.29 20.98 21.68
N HIS A 332 -25.56 20.65 21.93
CA HIS A 332 -26.28 21.08 23.13
C HIS A 332 -25.61 20.53 24.40
N ALA A 333 -25.26 19.24 24.41
CA ALA A 333 -24.54 18.63 25.54
C ALA A 333 -23.16 19.29 25.75
N PHE A 334 -22.44 19.59 24.68
CA PHE A 334 -21.18 20.34 24.72
C PHE A 334 -21.37 21.74 25.31
N ASN A 335 -22.36 22.50 24.83
CA ASN A 335 -22.67 23.85 25.29
C ASN A 335 -23.02 23.87 26.78
N SER A 336 -23.85 22.93 27.23
CA SER A 336 -24.20 22.78 28.65
C SER A 336 -22.98 22.48 29.53
N ARG A 337 -21.99 21.76 29.01
CA ARG A 337 -20.77 21.40 29.74
C ARG A 337 -19.72 22.51 29.75
N PHE A 338 -19.54 23.21 28.63
CA PHE A 338 -18.41 24.13 28.43
C PHE A 338 -18.82 25.60 28.33
N GLY A 339 -20.11 25.91 28.26
CA GLY A 339 -20.64 27.27 28.19
C GLY A 339 -20.33 28.01 26.89
N ARG A 340 -20.00 27.29 25.81
CA ARG A 340 -19.70 27.84 24.48
C ARG A 340 -20.03 26.82 23.38
N SER A 341 -20.21 27.31 22.15
CA SER A 341 -20.28 26.49 20.95
C SER A 341 -18.98 25.70 20.72
N PRO A 342 -19.06 24.45 20.25
CA PRO A 342 -17.88 23.71 19.81
C PRO A 342 -17.37 24.24 18.48
N SER A 343 -16.04 24.30 18.33
CA SER A 343 -15.37 24.51 17.05
C SER A 343 -14.98 23.14 16.48
N VAL A 344 -15.50 22.82 15.30
CA VAL A 344 -15.38 21.49 14.70
C VAL A 344 -14.58 21.51 13.40
N TRP A 345 -14.02 20.37 13.05
CA TRP A 345 -13.46 20.11 11.73
C TRP A 345 -14.47 19.25 10.96
N LEU A 346 -14.95 19.78 9.83
CA LEU A 346 -15.87 19.11 8.91
C LEU A 346 -15.25 19.17 7.51
N ASP A 347 -15.15 18.03 6.83
CA ASP A 347 -14.51 17.88 5.52
C ASP A 347 -14.97 18.93 4.50
N LYS A 348 -16.29 19.07 4.29
CA LYS A 348 -16.89 20.03 3.34
C LYS A 348 -16.57 21.50 3.68
N ALA A 349 -16.36 21.82 4.96
CA ALA A 349 -16.07 23.17 5.43
C ALA A 349 -14.56 23.49 5.51
N CYS A 350 -13.73 22.48 5.80
CA CYS A 350 -12.34 22.69 6.20
C CYS A 350 -11.34 22.29 5.10
N ILE A 351 -11.77 21.49 4.11
CA ILE A 351 -10.96 21.12 2.96
C ILE A 351 -11.16 22.14 1.83
N ASN A 352 -10.05 22.61 1.26
CA ASN A 352 -10.11 23.29 -0.03
C ASN A 352 -10.37 22.25 -1.13
N GLN A 353 -11.60 22.24 -1.65
CA GLN A 353 -12.07 21.28 -2.65
C GLN A 353 -11.37 21.42 -4.01
N GLN A 354 -10.59 22.48 -4.23
CA GLN A 354 -9.72 22.62 -5.41
C GLN A 354 -8.40 21.86 -5.28
N ASP A 355 -8.03 21.42 -4.07
CA ASP A 355 -6.78 20.70 -3.77
C ASP A 355 -7.04 19.55 -2.79
N ILE A 356 -7.96 18.65 -3.17
CA ILE A 356 -8.39 17.53 -2.32
C ILE A 356 -7.21 16.62 -1.96
N GLU A 357 -6.38 16.28 -2.94
CA GLU A 357 -5.26 15.33 -2.75
C GLU A 357 -4.25 15.84 -1.71
N SER A 358 -3.92 17.13 -1.73
CA SER A 358 -3.05 17.71 -0.69
C SER A 358 -3.67 17.57 0.70
N ASN A 359 -4.96 17.90 0.84
CA ASN A 359 -5.64 17.89 2.13
C ASN A 359 -5.79 16.47 2.67
N LEU A 360 -6.04 15.49 1.80
CA LEU A 360 -6.13 14.07 2.18
C LEU A 360 -4.82 13.54 2.77
N ARG A 361 -3.66 13.96 2.25
CA ARG A 361 -2.35 13.58 2.83
C ARG A 361 -2.13 14.17 4.22
N SER A 362 -2.77 15.29 4.54
CA SER A 362 -2.73 15.94 5.85
C SER A 362 -3.78 15.42 6.83
N LEU A 363 -4.69 14.53 6.39
CA LEU A 363 -5.78 14.01 7.21
C LEU A 363 -5.33 13.40 8.55
N PRO A 364 -4.25 12.58 8.62
CA PRO A 364 -3.77 12.09 9.91
C PRO A 364 -3.36 13.18 10.89
N ILE A 365 -2.82 14.28 10.37
CA ILE A 365 -2.39 15.44 11.16
C ILE A 365 -3.62 16.23 11.61
N PHE A 366 -4.61 16.43 10.73
CA PHE A 366 -5.87 17.10 11.08
C PHE A 366 -6.63 16.35 12.19
N LEU A 367 -6.74 15.03 12.09
CA LEU A 367 -7.34 14.18 13.12
C LEU A 367 -6.60 14.31 14.45
N SER A 368 -5.26 14.26 14.42
CA SER A 368 -4.46 14.46 15.64
C SER A 368 -4.54 15.88 16.21
N GLY A 369 -4.96 16.86 15.40
CA GLY A 369 -5.19 18.24 15.80
C GLY A 369 -6.54 18.49 16.47
N CYS A 370 -7.39 17.46 16.60
CA CYS A 370 -8.69 17.53 17.23
C CYS A 370 -8.67 16.84 18.61
N GLU A 371 -9.38 17.40 19.59
CA GLU A 371 -9.45 16.82 20.95
C GLU A 371 -10.28 15.53 20.98
N THR A 372 -11.38 15.48 20.21
CA THR A 372 -12.27 14.33 20.12
C THR A 372 -12.58 13.94 18.68
N LEU A 373 -12.99 12.69 18.48
CA LEU A 373 -13.58 12.22 17.23
C LEU A 373 -15.09 12.03 17.44
N LEU A 374 -15.90 12.87 16.80
CA LEU A 374 -17.36 12.74 16.80
C LEU A 374 -17.78 11.84 15.64
N LEU A 375 -18.25 10.63 15.96
CA LEU A 375 -18.80 9.70 14.99
C LEU A 375 -20.32 9.87 14.90
N LEU A 376 -20.80 10.34 13.75
CA LEU A 376 -22.22 10.29 13.40
C LEU A 376 -22.47 8.98 12.65
N CYS A 377 -22.79 7.93 13.41
CA CYS A 377 -22.74 6.55 12.94
C CYS A 377 -24.13 6.05 12.52
N GLY A 378 -24.45 6.12 11.23
CA GLY A 378 -25.63 5.49 10.63
C GLY A 378 -25.34 4.13 10.01
N THR A 379 -26.35 3.58 9.33
CA THR A 379 -26.30 2.23 8.73
C THR A 379 -25.35 2.13 7.53
N THR A 380 -24.87 3.26 6.98
CA THR A 380 -23.90 3.26 5.87
C THR A 380 -22.49 3.62 6.33
N TYR A 381 -22.29 4.12 7.55
CA TYR A 381 -20.97 4.56 8.05
C TYR A 381 -19.88 3.49 7.86
N LEU A 382 -20.16 2.25 8.30
CA LEU A 382 -19.20 1.16 8.22
C LEU A 382 -18.99 0.57 6.83
N SER A 383 -19.77 1.03 5.84
CA SER A 383 -19.58 0.68 4.43
C SER A 383 -18.68 1.67 3.69
N ARG A 384 -18.22 2.75 4.35
CA ARG A 384 -17.43 3.82 3.73
C ARG A 384 -15.97 3.72 4.18
N LEU A 385 -15.07 3.42 3.24
CA LEU A 385 -13.68 3.13 3.57
C LEU A 385 -12.96 4.35 4.17
N TRP A 386 -13.26 5.56 3.70
CA TRP A 386 -12.75 6.81 4.27
C TRP A 386 -13.15 7.02 5.75
N CYS A 387 -14.41 6.75 6.11
CA CYS A 387 -14.90 6.88 7.50
C CYS A 387 -14.18 5.89 8.44
N ILE A 388 -13.92 4.67 7.98
CA ILE A 388 -13.14 3.69 8.73
C ILE A 388 -11.69 4.15 8.90
N LEU A 389 -11.11 4.71 7.83
CA LEU A 389 -9.74 5.20 7.85
C LEU A 389 -9.57 6.36 8.83
N GLU A 390 -10.53 7.27 8.92
CA GLU A 390 -10.55 8.37 9.90
C GLU A 390 -10.55 7.84 11.34
N LEU A 391 -11.47 6.92 11.64
CA LEU A 391 -11.56 6.24 12.94
C LEU A 391 -10.25 5.55 13.31
N PHE A 392 -9.74 4.73 12.39
CA PHE A 392 -8.51 3.98 12.56
C PHE A 392 -7.32 4.92 12.79
N THR A 393 -7.21 5.96 11.97
CA THR A 393 -6.13 6.95 12.03
C THR A 393 -6.17 7.71 13.35
N PHE A 394 -7.33 8.16 13.82
CA PHE A 394 -7.47 8.87 15.09
C PHE A 394 -6.91 8.06 16.27
N VAL A 395 -7.30 6.79 16.38
CA VAL A 395 -6.84 5.90 17.46
C VAL A 395 -5.33 5.69 17.40
N HIS A 396 -4.78 5.46 16.21
CA HIS A 396 -3.36 5.19 16.04
C HIS A 396 -2.47 6.43 16.12
N MET A 397 -3.04 7.62 15.92
CA MET A 397 -2.37 8.90 16.13
C MET A 397 -2.37 9.34 17.60
N GLY A 398 -3.03 8.60 18.48
CA GLY A 398 -3.00 8.84 19.92
C GLY A 398 -4.33 8.95 20.60
N GLY A 399 -5.41 9.05 19.82
CA GLY A 399 -6.76 9.09 20.36
C GLY A 399 -7.05 7.83 21.15
N LYS A 400 -7.63 7.99 22.34
CA LYS A 400 -8.11 6.86 23.12
C LYS A 400 -9.54 6.56 22.69
N PRO A 401 -10.02 5.31 22.87
CA PRO A 401 -11.43 5.01 22.68
C PRO A 401 -12.37 5.89 23.52
N CYS A 402 -11.90 6.43 24.66
CA CYS A 402 -12.69 7.36 25.48
C CYS A 402 -12.72 8.82 24.98
N ASP A 403 -11.94 9.14 23.93
CA ASP A 403 -11.93 10.42 23.23
C ASP A 403 -12.83 10.39 21.97
N ILE A 404 -13.54 9.27 21.74
CA ILE A 404 -14.46 9.08 20.63
C ILE A 404 -15.89 9.22 21.16
N ASP A 405 -16.59 10.25 20.72
CA ASP A 405 -18.01 10.46 21.01
C ASP A 405 -18.80 9.85 19.84
N CYS A 406 -19.44 8.70 20.06
CA CYS A 406 -20.23 8.01 19.03
C CYS A 406 -21.73 8.26 19.24
N VAL A 407 -22.36 8.91 18.26
CA VAL A 407 -23.81 9.16 18.23
C VAL A 407 -24.41 8.30 17.11
N LEU A 408 -25.27 7.36 17.50
CA LEU A 408 -25.96 6.51 16.53
C LEU A 408 -27.06 7.29 15.83
N LEU A 409 -27.10 7.22 14.50
CA LEU A 409 -28.14 7.83 13.67
C LEU A 409 -29.34 6.87 13.51
N ALA A 410 -29.70 6.20 14.60
CA ALA A 410 -30.83 5.30 14.60
C ALA A 410 -32.11 6.07 14.95
N GLY A 411 -33.15 5.86 14.16
CA GLY A 411 -34.49 6.26 14.51
C GLY A 411 -34.99 5.55 15.79
N PRO A 412 -36.25 5.76 16.19
CA PRO A 412 -36.86 5.04 17.31
C PRO A 412 -36.95 3.52 17.08
N ASP A 413 -36.67 3.04 15.87
CA ASP A 413 -36.66 1.63 15.53
C ASP A 413 -35.38 0.92 16.00
N GLN A 414 -35.55 -0.11 16.83
CA GLN A 414 -34.47 -0.97 17.34
C GLN A 414 -33.78 -1.77 16.21
N SER A 415 -34.40 -1.89 15.03
CA SER A 415 -33.84 -2.61 13.89
C SER A 415 -32.54 -1.98 13.38
N GLU A 416 -32.44 -0.66 13.33
CA GLU A 416 -31.26 0.07 12.85
C GLU A 416 -30.08 -0.05 13.82
N ILE A 417 -30.34 0.06 15.12
CA ILE A 417 -29.34 -0.16 16.17
C ILE A 417 -28.77 -1.59 16.04
N THR A 418 -29.65 -2.56 15.81
CA THR A 418 -29.25 -3.96 15.61
C THR A 418 -28.43 -4.13 14.33
N ALA A 419 -28.81 -3.46 13.24
CA ALA A 419 -28.09 -3.48 11.98
C ALA A 419 -26.67 -2.90 12.13
N ILE A 420 -26.53 -1.73 12.75
CA ILE A 420 -25.22 -1.11 13.03
C ILE A 420 -24.38 -2.02 13.94
N GLY A 421 -24.99 -2.60 14.99
CA GLY A 421 -24.32 -3.55 15.87
C GLY A 421 -23.81 -4.80 15.14
N ASN A 422 -24.57 -5.31 14.17
CA ASN A 422 -24.15 -6.44 13.34
C ASN A 422 -23.05 -6.06 12.35
N GLN A 423 -23.12 -4.86 11.75
CA GLN A 423 -22.04 -4.34 10.90
C GLN A 423 -20.73 -4.15 11.69
N CYS A 424 -20.80 -3.67 12.94
CA CYS A 424 -19.62 -3.58 13.82
C CYS A 424 -18.96 -4.95 14.04
N LYS A 425 -19.77 -5.99 14.27
CA LYS A 425 -19.28 -7.37 14.53
C LYS A 425 -18.68 -8.00 13.27
N ASN A 426 -19.34 -7.81 12.15
CA ASN A 426 -19.01 -8.45 10.87
C ASN A 426 -18.26 -7.51 9.93
N PHE A 427 -17.65 -6.45 10.45
CA PHE A 427 -16.99 -5.42 9.65
C PHE A 427 -15.97 -6.05 8.68
N ASP A 428 -16.01 -5.65 7.41
CA ASP A 428 -15.07 -6.05 6.39
C ASP A 428 -14.73 -4.88 5.45
N ALA A 429 -13.47 -4.47 5.46
CA ALA A 429 -12.96 -3.41 4.61
C ALA A 429 -13.03 -3.74 3.11
N SER A 430 -13.03 -5.03 2.72
CA SER A 430 -13.09 -5.42 1.30
C SER A 430 -14.44 -5.03 0.66
N GLY A 431 -15.51 -5.13 1.47
CA GLY A 431 -16.87 -4.75 1.11
C GLY A 431 -17.17 -3.26 1.25
N CYS A 432 -16.21 -2.44 1.70
CA CYS A 432 -16.39 -1.00 1.79
C CYS A 432 -16.26 -0.31 0.43
N ASP A 433 -16.91 0.84 0.28
CA ASP A 433 -16.89 1.68 -0.91
C ASP A 433 -16.16 3.00 -0.67
N CYS A 434 -15.69 3.58 -1.78
CA CYS A 434 -15.29 4.98 -1.90
C CYS A 434 -16.17 5.67 -2.94
N SER A 435 -16.31 6.99 -2.86
CA SER A 435 -16.97 7.77 -3.93
C SER A 435 -16.19 7.70 -5.24
N VAL A 436 -14.85 7.63 -5.15
CA VAL A 436 -13.95 7.44 -6.29
C VAL A 436 -13.38 6.02 -6.24
N PRO A 437 -13.59 5.17 -7.26
CA PRO A 437 -13.07 3.80 -7.27
C PRO A 437 -11.55 3.71 -7.12
N ALA A 438 -10.81 4.66 -7.70
CA ALA A 438 -9.35 4.72 -7.57
C ALA A 438 -8.89 4.92 -6.11
N ASP A 439 -9.65 5.66 -5.30
CA ASP A 439 -9.35 5.82 -3.87
C ASP A 439 -9.52 4.51 -3.12
N LYS A 440 -10.53 3.69 -3.49
CA LYS A 440 -10.73 2.37 -2.88
C LYS A 440 -9.49 1.50 -3.10
N GLU A 441 -9.04 1.38 -4.33
CA GLU A 441 -7.83 0.59 -4.65
C GLU A 441 -6.59 1.13 -3.92
N THR A 442 -6.44 2.45 -3.87
CA THR A 442 -5.32 3.11 -3.18
C THR A 442 -5.34 2.81 -1.67
N ILE A 443 -6.48 3.00 -1.01
CA ILE A 443 -6.59 2.75 0.44
C ILE A 443 -6.45 1.27 0.77
N LEU A 444 -7.04 0.38 -0.03
CA LEU A 444 -6.88 -1.06 0.16
C LEU A 444 -5.43 -1.50 -0.04
N SER A 445 -4.71 -0.92 -1.01
CA SER A 445 -3.27 -1.14 -1.20
C SER A 445 -2.47 -0.66 0.01
N ILE A 446 -2.81 0.51 0.57
CA ILE A 446 -2.19 1.04 1.79
C ILE A 446 -2.44 0.11 2.98
N ILE A 447 -3.68 -0.32 3.18
CA ILE A 447 -4.06 -1.28 4.23
C ILE A 447 -3.28 -2.59 4.06
N HIS A 448 -3.26 -3.14 2.86
CA HIS A 448 -2.55 -4.39 2.56
C HIS A 448 -1.04 -4.24 2.81
N THR A 449 -0.44 -3.13 2.39
CA THR A 449 0.99 -2.85 2.58
C THR A 449 1.34 -2.70 4.06
N ALA A 450 0.49 -2.05 4.85
CA ALA A 450 0.75 -1.80 6.26
C ALA A 450 0.46 -3.02 7.15
N PHE A 451 -0.63 -3.73 6.87
CA PHE A 451 -1.10 -4.83 7.72
C PHE A 451 -0.61 -6.20 7.25
N GLY A 452 -0.28 -6.34 5.96
CA GLY A 452 0.04 -7.58 5.27
C GLY A 452 -1.19 -8.27 4.69
N THR A 453 -2.35 -8.17 5.35
CA THR A 453 -3.63 -8.75 4.90
C THR A 453 -4.78 -7.89 5.41
N ILE A 454 -5.89 -7.87 4.67
CA ILE A 454 -7.10 -7.13 5.06
C ILE A 454 -7.75 -7.65 6.36
N ASP A 455 -7.65 -8.96 6.62
CA ASP A 455 -8.23 -9.57 7.83
C ASP A 455 -7.63 -8.99 9.13
N LEU A 456 -6.31 -8.78 9.15
CA LEU A 456 -5.62 -8.18 10.30
C LEU A 456 -6.05 -6.72 10.52
N PHE A 457 -6.38 -6.00 9.46
CA PHE A 457 -6.96 -4.66 9.56
C PHE A 457 -8.39 -4.72 10.09
N ASN A 458 -9.22 -5.60 9.53
CA ASN A 458 -10.60 -5.84 9.97
C ASN A 458 -10.66 -6.17 11.47
N ASP A 459 -9.78 -7.04 11.96
CA ASP A 459 -9.73 -7.41 13.38
C ASP A 459 -9.33 -6.22 14.28
N SER A 460 -8.44 -5.36 13.80
CA SER A 460 -8.04 -4.13 14.49
C SER A 460 -9.22 -3.15 14.60
N VAL A 461 -9.93 -2.91 13.50
CA VAL A 461 -11.14 -2.05 13.47
C VAL A 461 -12.24 -2.62 14.35
N ARG A 462 -12.55 -3.92 14.25
CA ARG A 462 -13.53 -4.59 15.13
C ARG A 462 -13.17 -4.47 16.61
N LYS A 463 -11.88 -4.49 16.96
CA LYS A 463 -11.40 -4.28 18.34
C LYS A 463 -11.60 -2.84 18.80
N ILE A 464 -11.38 -1.85 17.92
CA ILE A 464 -11.70 -0.44 18.20
C ILE A 464 -13.20 -0.28 18.43
N MET A 465 -14.04 -0.79 17.52
CA MET A 465 -15.51 -0.69 17.62
C MET A 465 -16.06 -1.36 18.89
N ARG A 466 -15.55 -2.54 19.26
CA ARG A 466 -15.95 -3.19 20.52
C ARG A 466 -15.60 -2.37 21.75
N ARG A 467 -14.48 -1.65 21.74
CA ARG A 467 -14.09 -0.76 22.85
C ARG A 467 -14.99 0.46 22.93
N ILE A 468 -15.32 1.06 21.77
CA ILE A 468 -16.27 2.17 21.71
C ILE A 468 -17.62 1.71 22.23
N ALA A 469 -18.15 0.60 21.72
CA ALA A 469 -19.45 0.05 22.12
C ALA A 469 -19.50 -0.34 23.61
N GLY A 470 -18.45 -0.97 24.15
CA GLY A 470 -18.37 -1.33 25.57
C GLY A 470 -18.29 -0.10 26.48
N LEU A 471 -17.66 0.99 26.02
CA LEU A 471 -17.71 2.27 26.72
C LEU A 471 -19.09 2.90 26.63
N SER A 472 -19.82 2.72 25.53
CA SER A 472 -21.18 3.25 25.34
C SER A 472 -22.25 2.53 26.18
N THR A 473 -22.02 1.28 26.59
CA THR A 473 -22.92 0.60 27.54
C THR A 473 -22.83 1.17 28.95
N ASP A 474 -21.64 1.62 29.37
CA ASP A 474 -21.43 2.28 30.68
C ASP A 474 -21.63 3.80 30.62
N ARG A 475 -21.32 4.42 29.48
CA ARG A 475 -21.60 5.81 29.16
C ARG A 475 -22.81 5.82 28.25
N HIS A 476 -23.99 5.71 28.86
CA HIS A 476 -25.30 5.86 28.22
C HIS A 476 -25.20 6.43 26.80
N LEU A 477 -25.39 5.56 25.79
CA LEU A 477 -25.92 5.98 24.50
C LEU A 477 -26.97 7.04 24.82
N VAL A 478 -26.72 8.28 24.43
CA VAL A 478 -27.74 9.33 24.48
C VAL A 478 -28.77 8.89 23.46
N CYS A 479 -29.69 8.00 23.88
CA CYS A 479 -30.92 7.79 23.18
C CYS A 479 -31.60 9.15 23.23
N MET A 480 -31.83 9.74 22.05
CA MET A 480 -32.38 11.09 21.89
C MET A 480 -33.71 11.28 22.65
N SER A 481 -34.35 10.20 23.11
CA SER A 481 -35.59 10.22 23.87
C SER A 481 -35.45 10.38 25.40
N CYS A 482 -34.27 10.21 26.03
CA CYS A 482 -34.19 10.12 27.51
C CYS A 482 -33.44 11.24 28.27
N GLY A 483 -32.88 12.24 27.58
CA GLY A 483 -32.56 13.54 28.20
C GLY A 483 -31.62 13.56 29.42
N TRP A 484 -30.69 12.61 29.56
CA TRP A 484 -29.77 12.54 30.70
C TRP A 484 -28.33 12.92 30.35
N VAL A 485 -27.72 13.81 31.14
CA VAL A 485 -26.31 14.23 31.02
C VAL A 485 -25.49 13.52 32.10
N SER A 486 -24.49 12.73 31.69
CA SER A 486 -23.57 12.03 32.60
C SER A 486 -22.29 12.84 32.88
N ASN A 487 -21.88 12.87 34.14
CA ASN A 487 -20.64 13.49 34.62
C ASN A 487 -19.43 12.58 34.29
N ARG A 488 -18.51 13.02 33.42
CA ARG A 488 -17.19 12.39 33.23
C ARG A 488 -16.36 12.59 34.51
N GLY A 489 -16.47 11.68 35.48
CA GLY A 489 -15.80 11.81 36.79
C GLY A 489 -15.00 10.60 37.28
N ALA A 490 -15.17 9.40 36.72
CA ALA A 490 -14.43 8.23 37.20
C ALA A 490 -14.12 7.26 36.05
N ALA A 491 -12.87 6.82 35.95
CA ALA A 491 -12.36 5.77 35.04
C ALA A 491 -12.18 6.16 33.54
N CYS A 492 -11.30 7.13 33.28
CA CYS A 492 -10.23 7.03 32.27
C CYS A 492 -8.94 7.52 32.98
#